data_AF-A0A9E3D6C4-F1
#
_entry.id   AF-A0A9E3D6C4-F1
#
_cell.length_a   1.000
_cell.length_b   1.000
_cell.length_c   1.000
_cell.angle_alpha   90.00
_cell.angle_beta   90.00
_cell.angle_gamma   90.00
#
_symmetry.space_group_name_H-M   'P 1'
#
loop_
_entity.id
_entity.type
_entity.pdbx_description
1 polymer ?
#
loop_
_entity_poly.entity_id
_entity_poly.type
_entity_poly.pdbx_seq_one_letter_code
_entity_poly.pdbx_strand_id
1 'polypeptide(L)'
;MQGKATIAGHPLHPIFVTFPIGCFVAAVICDIISIWQGPVFWAEMSTWLLLFGIAGALVAAFFGFVDYLSAPMSLRAKSIAAWHMTLNIAAVVIFGVACALRFLDHASPAGHALTGLGIVVLAFSGVLGGSVAHGHLVGSSEQDVGTSRQAADQSAMTPRERMVREEINTPSASTR
;
A
#
# COMPACT_ATOMS: atom_id res chain seq x y z
N MET A 1 5.04 -3.28 -20.17
CA MET A 1 6.13 -2.26 -20.18
C MET A 1 6.15 -1.59 -18.82
N GLN A 2 7.27 -1.71 -18.08
CA GLN A 2 7.39 -1.38 -16.65
C GLN A 2 7.45 0.14 -16.42
N GLY A 3 6.55 0.66 -15.57
CA GLY A 3 6.58 2.05 -15.08
C GLY A 3 7.68 2.20 -14.03
N LYS A 4 8.69 3.01 -14.33
CA LYS A 4 9.90 3.14 -13.51
C LYS A 4 9.82 4.36 -12.59
N ALA A 5 9.44 4.11 -11.35
CA ALA A 5 10.01 4.79 -10.19
C ALA A 5 10.60 3.69 -9.28
N THR A 6 11.70 3.11 -9.73
CA THR A 6 12.39 2.00 -9.07
C THR A 6 13.88 2.34 -9.01
N ILE A 7 14.43 2.50 -7.81
CA ILE A 7 15.88 2.39 -7.62
C ILE A 7 16.17 0.90 -7.46
N ALA A 8 17.01 0.36 -8.34
CA ALA A 8 17.43 -1.05 -8.34
C ALA A 8 16.30 -2.10 -8.47
N GLY A 9 15.10 -1.72 -8.95
CA GLY A 9 13.96 -2.65 -9.07
C GLY A 9 13.11 -2.79 -7.80
N HIS A 10 13.40 -2.01 -6.74
CA HIS A 10 12.60 -1.96 -5.53
C HIS A 10 11.76 -0.68 -5.45
N PRO A 11 10.44 -0.77 -5.20
CA PRO A 11 9.60 0.40 -5.02
C PRO A 11 10.11 1.18 -3.80
N LEU A 12 10.37 2.48 -3.98
CA LEU A 12 10.94 3.34 -2.94
C LEU A 12 9.93 3.62 -1.83
N HIS A 13 8.65 3.73 -2.20
CA HIS A 13 7.57 3.99 -1.27
C HIS A 13 7.55 3.00 -0.06
N PRO A 14 7.61 1.66 -0.22
CA PRO A 14 7.72 0.72 0.89
C PRO A 14 8.90 0.95 1.84
N ILE A 15 10.03 1.42 1.34
CA ILE A 15 11.20 1.70 2.18
C ILE A 15 10.89 2.90 3.07
N PHE A 16 10.36 3.98 2.51
CA PHE A 16 10.08 5.22 3.24
C PHE A 16 8.87 5.13 4.19
N VAL A 17 7.91 4.24 3.98
CA VAL A 17 6.76 4.09 4.90
C VAL A 17 7.12 3.39 6.21
N THR A 18 8.19 2.61 6.27
CA THR A 18 8.57 1.89 7.52
C THR A 18 8.93 2.84 8.66
N PHE A 19 9.69 3.89 8.35
CA PHE A 19 10.11 4.89 9.34
C PHE A 19 8.91 5.60 10.02
N PRO A 20 7.97 6.26 9.31
CA PRO A 20 6.86 6.93 9.94
C PRO A 20 5.93 5.97 10.69
N ILE A 21 5.71 4.75 10.18
CA ILE A 21 4.93 3.73 10.91
C ILE A 21 5.59 3.40 12.24
N GLY A 22 6.92 3.19 12.26
CA GLY A 22 7.68 2.96 13.49
C GLY A 22 7.54 4.11 14.48
N CYS A 23 7.65 5.36 14.02
CA CYS A 23 7.46 6.54 14.86
C CYS A 23 6.05 6.62 15.46
N PHE A 24 5.00 6.43 14.66
CA PHE A 24 3.62 6.50 15.15
C PHE A 24 3.29 5.39 16.14
N VAL A 25 3.77 4.16 15.90
CA VAL A 25 3.61 3.05 16.83
C VAL A 25 4.36 3.33 18.14
N ALA A 26 5.59 3.81 18.06
CA ALA A 26 6.37 4.18 19.24
C ALA A 26 5.70 5.31 20.03
N ALA A 27 5.09 6.30 19.36
CA ALA A 27 4.33 7.37 20.01
C ALA A 27 3.15 6.81 20.82
N VAL A 28 2.36 5.89 20.25
CA VAL A 28 1.26 5.22 20.96
C VAL A 28 1.77 4.42 22.17
N ILE A 29 2.91 3.73 22.05
CA ILE A 29 3.52 3.02 23.18
C ILE A 29 3.92 4.01 24.28
N CYS A 30 4.53 5.13 23.93
CA CYS A 30 4.89 6.18 24.89
C CYS A 30 3.65 6.76 25.58
N ASP A 31 2.55 6.96 24.85
CA ASP A 31 1.29 7.42 25.41
C ASP A 31 0.76 6.43 26.46
N ILE A 32 0.78 5.13 26.17
CA ILE A 32 0.36 4.10 27.12
C ILE A 32 1.24 4.13 28.38
N ILE A 33 2.56 4.25 28.22
CA ILE A 33 3.48 4.32 29.35
C ILE A 33 3.27 5.59 30.17
N SER A 34 2.97 6.72 29.51
CA SER A 34 2.72 8.02 30.17
C SER A 34 1.55 7.97 31.16
N ILE A 35 0.55 7.13 30.89
CA ILE A 35 -0.61 6.91 31.76
C ILE A 35 -0.19 6.22 33.07
N TRP A 36 0.83 5.36 33.02
CA TRP A 36 1.23 4.50 34.14
C TRP A 36 2.39 5.10 34.96
N GLN A 37 3.38 5.68 34.28
CA GLN A 37 4.62 6.19 34.91
C GLN A 37 4.62 7.72 35.10
N GLY A 38 3.62 8.42 34.57
CA GLY A 38 3.51 9.87 34.60
C GLY A 38 3.99 10.54 33.31
N PRO A 39 3.44 11.73 32.98
CA PRO A 39 3.48 12.26 31.63
C PRO A 39 4.79 12.93 31.23
N VAL A 40 5.62 13.38 32.19
CA VAL A 40 6.68 14.38 31.92
C VAL A 40 7.61 13.96 30.79
N PHE A 41 8.22 12.78 30.87
CA PHE A 41 9.15 12.32 29.84
C PHE A 41 8.44 11.64 28.65
N TRP A 42 7.49 10.75 28.94
CA TRP A 42 6.89 9.89 27.92
C TRP A 42 5.94 10.66 26.98
N ALA A 43 5.21 11.65 27.48
CA ALA A 43 4.33 12.47 26.66
C ALA A 43 5.11 13.44 25.76
N GLU A 44 6.24 13.96 26.24
CA GLU A 44 7.17 14.75 25.43
C GLU A 44 7.79 13.90 24.32
N MET A 45 8.34 12.72 24.66
CA MET A 45 8.92 11.81 23.67
C MET A 45 7.92 11.40 22.60
N SER A 46 6.68 11.10 22.99
CA SER A 46 5.60 10.80 22.05
C SER A 46 5.27 11.96 21.10
N THR A 47 5.33 13.20 21.60
CA THR A 47 5.10 14.41 20.79
C THR A 47 6.20 14.60 19.75
N TRP A 48 7.45 14.37 20.11
CA TRP A 48 8.57 14.37 19.16
C TRP A 48 8.48 13.23 18.15
N LEU A 49 8.08 12.03 18.58
CA LEU A 49 7.86 10.90 17.67
C LEU A 49 6.75 11.19 16.66
N LEU A 50 5.67 11.85 17.07
CA LEU A 50 4.63 12.33 16.15
C LEU A 50 5.22 13.29 15.11
N LEU A 51 6.02 14.27 15.54
CA LEU A 51 6.63 15.23 14.62
C LEU A 51 7.53 14.54 13.58
N PHE A 52 8.43 13.66 14.03
CA PHE A 52 9.31 12.92 13.12
C PHE A 52 8.53 11.94 12.22
N GLY A 53 7.50 11.29 12.75
CA GLY A 53 6.60 10.44 11.99
C GLY A 53 5.87 11.22 10.89
N ILE A 54 5.36 12.42 11.18
CA ILE A 54 4.72 13.30 10.18
C ILE A 54 5.73 13.68 9.10
N ALA A 55 6.93 14.12 9.48
CA ALA A 55 7.97 14.48 8.52
C ALA A 55 8.32 13.30 7.58
N GLY A 56 8.50 12.11 8.14
CA GLY A 56 8.72 10.88 7.37
C GLY A 56 7.53 10.51 6.47
N ALA A 57 6.31 10.68 6.96
CA ALA A 57 5.09 10.37 6.22
C ALA A 57 4.92 11.30 5.01
N LEU A 58 5.29 12.58 5.12
CA LEU A 58 5.28 13.52 3.99
C LEU A 58 6.27 13.11 2.90
N VAL A 59 7.47 12.68 3.28
CA VAL A 59 8.47 12.15 2.33
C VAL A 59 7.95 10.88 1.66
N ALA A 60 7.38 9.95 2.43
CA ALA A 60 6.79 8.73 1.90
C ALA A 60 5.60 9.00 0.96
N ALA A 61 4.76 10.00 1.28
CA ALA A 61 3.63 10.42 0.47
C ALA A 61 4.09 11.01 -0.87
N PHE A 62 5.17 11.79 -0.88
CA PHE A 62 5.77 12.31 -2.12
C PHE A 62 6.18 11.17 -3.06
N PHE A 63 6.96 10.20 -2.57
CA PHE A 63 7.37 9.06 -3.39
C PHE A 63 6.18 8.19 -3.80
N GLY A 64 5.21 7.95 -2.91
CA GLY A 64 3.98 7.23 -3.25
C GLY A 64 3.15 7.93 -4.33
N PHE A 65 3.14 9.26 -4.36
CA PHE A 65 2.47 10.05 -5.40
C PHE A 65 3.14 9.93 -6.76
N VAL A 66 4.47 9.98 -6.78
CA VAL A 66 5.25 9.73 -8.01
C VAL A 66 5.00 8.32 -8.53
N ASP A 67 4.96 7.32 -7.66
CA ASP A 67 4.67 5.92 -8.02
C ASP A 67 3.24 5.78 -8.58
N TYR A 68 2.26 6.43 -7.96
CA TYR A 68 0.86 6.41 -8.40
C TYR A 68 0.66 7.01 -9.80
N LEU A 69 1.39 8.08 -10.14
CA LEU A 69 1.31 8.71 -11.46
C LEU A 69 2.03 7.89 -12.56
N SER A 70 3.07 7.15 -12.18
CA SER A 70 3.97 6.48 -13.13
C SER A 70 3.60 5.02 -13.39
N ALA A 71 2.86 4.38 -12.50
CA ALA A 71 2.57 2.95 -12.56
C ALA A 71 1.37 2.64 -13.48
N PRO A 72 1.51 1.69 -14.43
CA PRO A 72 0.38 1.16 -15.17
C PRO A 72 -0.49 0.30 -14.24
N MET A 73 -1.70 0.77 -13.94
CA MET A 73 -2.66 0.10 -13.05
C MET A 73 -4.00 -0.15 -13.75
N SER A 74 -4.70 -1.22 -13.36
CA SER A 74 -6.11 -1.41 -13.72
C SER A 74 -6.99 -0.33 -13.04
N LEU A 75 -8.19 -0.06 -13.56
CA LEU A 75 -9.12 0.90 -12.93
C LEU A 75 -9.41 0.55 -11.46
N ARG A 76 -9.54 -0.75 -11.15
CA ARG A 76 -9.76 -1.22 -9.78
C ARG A 76 -8.56 -0.94 -8.88
N ALA A 77 -7.34 -1.26 -9.34
CA ALA A 77 -6.13 -1.00 -8.58
C ALA A 77 -5.92 0.50 -8.34
N LYS A 78 -6.19 1.33 -9.36
CA LYS A 78 -6.12 2.79 -9.25
C LYS A 78 -7.10 3.36 -8.23
N SER A 79 -8.32 2.84 -8.18
CA SER A 79 -9.33 3.22 -7.18
C SER A 79 -8.88 2.87 -5.74
N ILE A 80 -8.35 1.66 -5.53
CA ILE A 80 -7.85 1.25 -4.21
C ILE A 80 -6.64 2.10 -3.81
N ALA A 81 -5.72 2.37 -4.73
CA ALA A 81 -4.57 3.24 -4.48
C ALA A 81 -4.99 4.68 -4.13
N ALA A 82 -6.02 5.22 -4.79
CA ALA A 82 -6.59 6.54 -4.46
C ALA A 82 -7.23 6.57 -3.06
N TRP A 83 -7.95 5.51 -2.68
CA TRP A 83 -8.47 5.36 -1.31
C TRP A 83 -7.36 5.27 -0.27
N HIS A 84 -6.32 4.47 -0.55
CA HIS A 84 -5.15 4.36 0.30
C HIS A 84 -4.46 5.73 0.50
N MET A 85 -4.25 6.49 -0.58
CA MET A 85 -3.71 7.86 -0.47
C MET A 85 -4.58 8.77 0.38
N THR A 86 -5.88 8.78 0.12
CA THR A 86 -6.85 9.60 0.86
C THR A 86 -6.80 9.30 2.36
N LEU A 87 -6.78 8.02 2.74
CA LEU A 87 -6.70 7.60 4.14
C LEU A 87 -5.36 8.01 4.79
N ASN A 88 -4.24 7.92 4.06
CA ASN A 88 -2.94 8.35 4.59
C ASN A 88 -2.87 9.87 4.78
N ILE A 89 -3.41 10.66 3.84
CA ILE A 89 -3.49 12.12 4.00
C ILE A 89 -4.36 12.46 5.22
N ALA A 90 -5.50 11.81 5.37
CA ALA A 90 -6.35 11.97 6.55
C ALA A 90 -5.61 11.61 7.84
N ALA A 91 -4.87 10.50 7.86
CA ALA A 91 -4.05 10.11 9.02
C ALA A 91 -2.98 11.15 9.35
N VAL A 92 -2.26 11.68 8.35
CA VAL A 92 -1.26 12.74 8.54
C VAL A 92 -1.89 14.00 9.12
N VAL A 93 -3.07 14.40 8.65
CA VAL A 93 -3.81 15.55 9.22
C VAL A 93 -4.22 15.28 10.66
N ILE A 94 -4.75 14.08 10.97
CA ILE A 94 -5.13 13.69 12.33
C ILE A 94 -3.91 13.74 13.26
N PHE A 95 -2.78 13.15 12.86
CA PHE A 95 -1.53 13.21 13.62
C PHE A 95 -0.99 14.63 13.74
N GLY A 96 -1.12 15.46 12.70
CA GLY A 96 -0.73 16.87 12.74
C GLY A 96 -1.53 17.67 13.76
N VAL A 97 -2.85 17.49 13.81
CA VAL A 97 -3.70 18.12 14.82
C VAL A 97 -3.38 17.59 16.22
N ALA A 98 -3.18 16.27 16.37
CA ALA A 98 -2.76 15.68 17.63
C ALA A 98 -1.43 16.28 18.13
N CYS A 99 -0.45 16.38 17.24
CA CYS A 99 0.88 16.94 17.51
C CYS A 99 0.79 18.43 17.91
N ALA A 100 -0.01 19.23 17.18
CA ALA A 100 -0.22 20.64 17.51
C ALA A 100 -0.85 20.84 18.89
N LEU A 101 -1.88 20.05 19.24
CA LEU A 101 -2.48 20.10 20.58
C LEU A 101 -1.48 19.71 21.67
N ARG A 102 -0.58 18.78 21.37
CA ARG A 102 0.42 18.29 22.32
C ARG A 102 1.61 19.22 22.53
N PHE A 103 1.94 20.07 21.55
CA PHE A 103 2.88 21.16 21.75
C PHE A 103 2.34 22.27 22.67
N LEU A 104 1.02 22.38 22.80
CA LEU A 104 0.39 23.29 23.77
C LEU A 104 0.32 22.66 25.16
N ASP A 105 -0.08 21.39 25.22
CA ASP A 105 -0.13 20.59 26.43
C ASP A 105 0.20 19.14 26.09
N HIS A 106 1.38 18.68 26.49
CA HIS A 106 1.86 17.33 26.20
C HIS A 106 0.91 16.25 26.72
N ALA A 107 0.16 16.52 27.80
CA ALA A 107 -0.81 15.61 28.38
C ALA A 107 -2.24 15.77 27.83
N SER A 108 -2.42 16.55 26.75
CA SER A 108 -3.72 16.85 26.16
C SER A 108 -4.53 15.59 25.88
N PRO A 109 -5.69 15.39 26.55
CA PRO A 109 -6.54 14.21 26.32
C PRO A 109 -7.02 14.11 24.88
N ALA A 110 -7.32 15.25 24.24
CA ALA A 110 -7.70 15.31 22.84
C ALA A 110 -6.55 14.91 21.91
N GLY A 111 -5.31 15.34 22.21
CA GLY A 111 -4.13 14.94 21.47
C GLY A 111 -3.88 13.42 21.53
N HIS A 112 -4.01 12.81 22.71
CA HIS A 112 -3.92 11.36 22.87
C HIS A 112 -5.04 10.61 22.13
N ALA A 113 -6.29 11.09 22.23
CA ALA A 113 -7.42 10.50 21.52
C ALA A 113 -7.23 10.53 20.00
N LEU A 114 -6.76 11.66 19.45
CA LEU A 114 -6.46 11.79 18.03
C LEU A 114 -5.29 10.91 17.60
N THR A 115 -4.27 10.72 18.44
CA THR A 115 -3.17 9.79 18.17
C THR A 115 -3.69 8.35 18.03
N GLY A 116 -4.57 7.94 18.95
CA GLY A 116 -5.26 6.64 18.87
C GLY A 116 -6.16 6.51 17.62
N LEU A 117 -6.90 7.55 17.25
CA LEU A 117 -7.69 7.54 16.02
C LEU A 117 -6.78 7.44 14.78
N GLY A 118 -5.68 8.20 14.76
CA GLY A 118 -4.72 8.22 13.67
C GLY A 118 -4.10 6.83 13.42
N ILE A 119 -3.73 6.09 14.47
CA ILE A 119 -3.15 4.76 14.31
C ILE A 119 -4.17 3.75 13.77
N VAL A 120 -5.45 3.87 14.16
CA VAL A 120 -6.53 3.02 13.62
C VAL A 120 -6.74 3.31 12.13
N VAL A 121 -6.81 4.58 11.74
CA VAL A 121 -6.93 4.98 10.32
C VAL A 121 -5.72 4.48 9.51
N LEU A 122 -4.51 4.62 10.06
CA LEU A 122 -3.28 4.15 9.43
C LEU A 122 -3.29 2.63 9.24
N ALA A 123 -3.76 1.86 10.24
CA ALA A 123 -3.88 0.42 10.15
C ALA A 123 -4.87 -0.03 9.06
N PHE A 124 -6.05 0.61 8.99
CA PHE A 124 -7.01 0.36 7.89
C PHE A 124 -6.39 0.68 6.53
N SER A 125 -5.70 1.81 6.42
CA SER A 125 -4.98 2.18 5.19
C SER A 125 -3.93 1.12 4.80
N GLY A 126 -3.20 0.58 5.77
CA GLY A 126 -2.19 -0.47 5.58
C GLY A 126 -2.76 -1.74 4.96
N VAL A 127 -3.96 -2.17 5.39
CA VAL A 127 -4.66 -3.32 4.78
C VAL A 127 -4.99 -3.05 3.31
N LEU A 128 -5.46 -1.84 2.97
CA LEU A 128 -5.70 -1.46 1.58
C LEU A 128 -4.40 -1.45 0.76
N GLY A 129 -3.32 -0.88 1.29
CA GLY A 129 -2.01 -0.84 0.62
C GLY A 129 -1.47 -2.24 0.33
N GLY A 130 -1.60 -3.16 1.29
CA GLY A 130 -1.24 -4.57 1.10
C GLY A 130 -2.04 -5.24 -0.03
N SER A 131 -3.33 -4.93 -0.16
CA SER A 131 -4.17 -5.48 -1.23
C SER A 131 -3.76 -5.04 -2.64
N VAL A 132 -3.28 -3.80 -2.80
CA VAL A 132 -2.74 -3.29 -4.08
C VAL A 132 -1.44 -4.02 -4.40
N ALA A 133 -0.54 -4.20 -3.42
CA ALA A 133 0.73 -4.89 -3.63
C ALA A 133 0.56 -6.37 -4.04
N HIS A 134 -0.39 -7.09 -3.43
CA HIS A 134 -0.61 -8.51 -3.72
C HIS A 134 -1.42 -8.75 -5.00
N GLY A 135 -2.31 -7.82 -5.38
CA GLY A 135 -3.08 -7.92 -6.63
C GLY A 135 -2.21 -7.89 -7.90
N HIS A 136 -1.02 -7.28 -7.83
CA HIS A 136 -0.04 -7.27 -8.93
C HIS A 136 0.78 -8.55 -9.04
N LEU A 137 0.83 -9.41 -8.01
CA LEU A 137 1.64 -10.63 -8.02
C LEU A 137 0.89 -11.87 -8.52
N VAL A 138 -0.43 -11.93 -8.33
CA VAL A 138 -1.24 -13.12 -8.63
C VAL A 138 -1.94 -13.03 -10.00
N GLY A 139 -2.15 -11.82 -10.55
CA GLY A 139 -2.95 -11.65 -11.77
C GLY A 139 -2.17 -11.76 -13.10
N SER A 140 -0.92 -11.30 -13.16
CA SER A 140 -0.20 -11.17 -14.44
C SER A 140 0.76 -12.31 -14.74
N SER A 141 1.32 -12.97 -13.73
CA SER A 141 2.31 -14.04 -13.94
C SER A 141 1.69 -15.32 -14.49
N GLU A 142 0.50 -15.70 -14.03
CA GLU A 142 -0.14 -16.96 -14.42
C GLU A 142 -0.89 -16.85 -15.75
N GLN A 143 -1.53 -15.71 -16.03
CA GLN A 143 -2.18 -15.45 -17.31
C GLN A 143 -1.18 -15.19 -18.44
N ASP A 144 -0.14 -14.36 -18.26
CA ASP A 144 0.83 -14.10 -19.34
C ASP A 144 1.67 -15.34 -19.66
N VAL A 145 2.04 -16.15 -18.67
CA VAL A 145 2.78 -17.41 -18.91
C VAL A 145 1.89 -18.46 -19.57
N GLY A 146 0.63 -18.58 -19.16
CA GLY A 146 -0.34 -19.49 -19.76
C GLY A 146 -0.65 -19.15 -21.22
N THR A 147 -0.94 -17.87 -21.50
CA THR A 147 -1.24 -17.38 -22.86
C THR A 147 0.00 -17.43 -23.76
N SER A 148 1.18 -17.07 -23.25
CA SER A 148 2.43 -17.15 -24.03
C SER A 148 2.85 -18.58 -24.33
N ARG A 149 2.68 -19.53 -23.39
CA ARG A 149 2.93 -20.96 -23.63
C ARG A 149 1.94 -21.53 -24.64
N GLN A 150 0.66 -21.20 -24.55
CA GLN A 150 -0.34 -21.65 -25.51
C GLN A 150 -0.08 -21.09 -26.92
N ALA A 151 0.31 -19.82 -27.03
CA ALA A 151 0.66 -19.22 -28.31
C ALA A 151 1.94 -19.85 -28.91
N ALA A 152 2.96 -20.13 -28.08
CA ALA A 152 4.18 -20.80 -28.51
C ALA A 152 3.90 -22.24 -28.98
N ASP A 153 3.10 -22.99 -28.23
CA ASP A 153 2.70 -24.37 -28.55
C ASP A 153 1.90 -24.43 -29.87
N GLN A 154 0.96 -23.50 -30.06
CA GLN A 154 0.22 -23.38 -31.33
C GLN A 154 1.12 -23.02 -32.50
N SER A 155 2.13 -22.16 -32.30
CA SER A 155 3.06 -21.76 -33.37
C SER A 155 4.04 -22.87 -33.77
N ALA A 156 4.37 -23.76 -32.83
CA ALA A 156 5.26 -24.90 -33.04
C ALA A 156 4.57 -26.09 -33.76
N MET A 157 3.23 -26.15 -33.74
CA MET A 157 2.49 -27.22 -34.42
C MET A 157 2.68 -27.16 -35.94
N THR A 158 2.92 -28.34 -36.51
CA THR A 158 2.92 -28.55 -37.95
C THR A 158 1.50 -28.40 -38.53
N PRO A 159 1.37 -28.13 -39.84
CA PRO A 159 0.04 -28.02 -40.47
C PRO A 159 -0.85 -29.25 -40.27
N ARG A 160 -0.28 -30.47 -40.19
CA ARG A 160 -1.02 -31.70 -39.90
C ARG A 160 -1.57 -31.73 -38.48
N GLU A 161 -0.78 -31.33 -37.49
CA GLU A 161 -1.19 -31.29 -36.08
C GLU A 161 -2.27 -30.23 -35.83
N ARG A 162 -2.20 -29.09 -36.55
CA ARG A 162 -3.27 -28.07 -36.54
C ARG A 162 -4.61 -28.65 -37.03
N MET A 163 -4.62 -29.35 -38.17
CA MET A 163 -5.84 -29.92 -38.73
C MET A 163 -6.46 -30.99 -37.82
N VAL A 164 -5.64 -31.91 -37.28
CA VAL A 164 -6.12 -32.95 -36.35
C VAL A 164 -6.73 -32.32 -35.11
N ARG A 165 -6.12 -31.25 -34.58
CA ARG A 165 -6.62 -30.56 -33.40
C ARG A 165 -7.92 -29.80 -33.68
N GLU A 166 -8.06 -29.18 -34.86
CA GLU A 166 -9.31 -28.55 -35.29
C GLU A 166 -10.42 -29.58 -35.47
N GLU A 167 -10.13 -30.75 -36.05
CA GLU A 167 -11.07 -31.83 -36.27
C GLU A 167 -11.59 -32.44 -34.96
N ILE A 168 -10.73 -32.60 -33.95
CA ILE A 168 -11.12 -33.07 -32.61
C ILE A 168 -11.97 -32.02 -31.87
N ASN A 169 -11.72 -30.73 -32.12
CA ASN A 169 -12.31 -29.63 -31.35
C ASN A 169 -13.50 -28.95 -32.06
N THR A 170 -13.78 -29.30 -33.31
CA THR A 170 -15.06 -29.00 -33.95
C THR A 170 -16.18 -29.73 -33.20
N PRO A 171 -17.12 -29.01 -32.56
CA PRO A 171 -18.30 -29.65 -32.03
C PRO A 171 -19.01 -30.26 -33.24
N SER A 172 -19.21 -31.59 -33.25
CA SER A 172 -19.92 -32.27 -34.32
C SER A 172 -21.29 -31.61 -34.48
N ALA A 173 -21.41 -30.74 -35.48
CA ALA A 173 -22.66 -30.10 -35.80
C ALA A 173 -23.60 -31.18 -36.33
N SER A 174 -24.49 -31.66 -35.47
CA SER A 174 -25.80 -32.25 -35.77
C SER A 174 -25.84 -33.44 -36.74
N THR A 175 -26.31 -34.59 -36.25
CA THR A 175 -27.57 -35.25 -36.70
C THR A 175 -27.96 -36.26 -35.61
N ARG A 176 -29.06 -36.06 -34.88
CA ARG A 176 -30.43 -36.52 -35.21
C ARG A 176 -30.50 -37.98 -35.63
#